data_AF-A0A834ZMF5-F1
#
_entry.id   AF-A0A834ZMF5-F1
#
_cell.length_a   1.000
_cell.length_b   1.000
_cell.length_c   1.000
_cell.angle_alpha   90.00
_cell.angle_beta   90.00
_cell.angle_gamma   90.00
#
_symmetry.space_group_name_H-M   'P 1'
#
loop_
_entity.id
_entity.type
_entity.pdbx_description
1 polymer ?
#
loop_
_entity_poly.entity_id
_entity_poly.type
_entity_poly.pdbx_seq_one_letter_code
_entity_poly.pdbx_strand_id
1 'polypeptide(L)'
;MSFLIFITITILLLATIPISGGHINPVITFSATLLGLISISRAFIYILAQCVGAVLGALALKAVVSSKIEQAFSLGGCTLTVIAPGPNGPITVGLETGQALWLEIICTFVFLFASIWIAFDHRQAKALGRIPVCLIIGGVLGLLVFISTTVTAKKGYAGVGMNPARCIGPALVRGGHLWNEHWVFWAGPAIACVAFYLYTKIIPHQHFHAQGYKHDFFGILKALIGVDGGLAK
;
A
#
# COMPACT_ATOMS: atom_id res chain seq x y z
N MET A 1 -14.91 -7.70 7.14
CA MET A 1 -13.66 -6.94 7.13
C MET A 1 -13.57 -5.98 5.94
N SER A 2 -13.66 -6.49 4.71
CA SER A 2 -13.51 -5.71 3.46
C SER A 2 -14.43 -4.49 3.32
N PHE A 3 -15.70 -4.61 3.69
CA PHE A 3 -16.64 -3.48 3.67
C PHE A 3 -16.27 -2.36 4.64
N LEU A 4 -15.79 -2.71 5.84
CA LEU A 4 -15.33 -1.71 6.82
C LEU A 4 -14.06 -1.01 6.34
N ILE A 5 -13.17 -1.75 5.66
CA ILE A 5 -11.98 -1.16 5.02
C ILE A 5 -12.41 -0.15 3.95
N PHE A 6 -13.38 -0.49 3.11
CA PHE A 6 -13.92 0.42 2.11
C PHE A 6 -14.43 1.73 2.75
N ILE A 7 -15.33 1.64 3.74
CA ILE A 7 -15.87 2.83 4.41
C ILE A 7 -14.75 3.65 5.08
N THR A 8 -13.89 2.97 5.85
CA THR A 8 -12.83 3.64 6.64
C THR A 8 -11.85 4.38 5.73
N ILE A 9 -11.35 3.73 4.67
CA ILE A 9 -10.42 4.36 3.73
C ILE A 9 -11.09 5.53 3.00
N THR A 10 -12.36 5.39 2.60
CA THR A 10 -13.10 6.49 1.97
C THR A 10 -13.14 7.71 2.89
N ILE A 11 -13.49 7.53 4.16
CA ILE A 11 -13.58 8.63 5.14
C ILE A 11 -12.19 9.25 5.37
N LEU A 12 -11.15 8.41 5.55
CA LEU A 12 -9.79 8.91 5.76
C LEU A 12 -9.28 9.71 4.56
N LEU A 13 -9.56 9.27 3.33
CA LEU A 13 -9.23 10.03 2.11
C LEU A 13 -9.99 11.35 2.04
N LEU A 14 -11.28 11.35 2.35
CA LEU A 14 -12.09 12.57 2.47
C LEU A 14 -11.61 13.52 3.58
N ALA A 15 -10.91 13.05 4.60
CA ALA A 15 -10.30 13.92 5.59
C ALA A 15 -8.92 14.43 5.14
N THR A 16 -8.10 13.56 4.55
CA THR A 16 -6.65 13.81 4.40
C THR A 16 -6.22 14.36 3.04
N ILE A 17 -6.98 14.12 1.97
CA ILE A 17 -6.65 14.62 0.61
C ILE A 17 -6.35 16.13 0.55
N PRO A 18 -7.10 17.06 1.19
CA PRO A 18 -6.87 18.50 1.08
C PRO A 18 -5.63 18.94 1.83
N ILE A 19 -5.20 18.14 2.79
CA ILE A 19 -4.11 18.47 3.72
C ILE A 19 -2.80 17.93 3.17
N SER A 20 -2.75 16.65 2.79
CA SER A 20 -1.52 15.94 2.44
C SER A 20 -1.59 15.18 1.11
N GLY A 21 -2.72 15.19 0.41
CA GLY A 21 -2.97 14.31 -0.75
C GLY A 21 -3.42 12.89 -0.36
N GLY A 22 -3.55 12.58 0.93
CA GLY A 22 -4.19 11.36 1.40
C GLY A 22 -3.49 10.06 1.02
N HIS A 23 -2.15 10.06 0.94
CA HIS A 23 -1.39 8.87 0.54
C HIS A 23 -1.63 7.67 1.47
N ILE A 24 -1.53 7.87 2.79
CA ILE A 24 -1.83 6.91 3.88
C ILE A 24 -1.13 5.52 3.73
N ASN A 25 -0.24 5.38 2.76
CA ASN A 25 0.33 4.12 2.31
C ASN A 25 1.71 4.38 1.67
N PRO A 26 2.76 3.68 2.12
CA PRO A 26 4.10 3.79 1.53
C PRO A 26 4.13 3.47 0.04
N VAL A 27 3.28 2.57 -0.45
CA VAL A 27 3.21 2.18 -1.87
C VAL A 27 2.72 3.33 -2.74
N ILE A 28 1.65 4.02 -2.32
CA ILE A 28 1.17 5.21 -3.04
C ILE A 28 2.25 6.28 -3.07
N THR A 29 2.94 6.48 -1.94
CA THR A 29 4.03 7.45 -1.81
C THR A 29 5.21 7.10 -2.71
N PHE A 30 5.64 5.84 -2.71
CA PHE A 30 6.75 5.37 -3.53
C PHE A 30 6.42 5.45 -5.02
N SER A 31 5.22 5.00 -5.43
CA SER A 31 4.74 5.12 -6.81
C SER A 31 4.66 6.59 -7.26
N ALA A 32 4.11 7.47 -6.42
CA ALA A 32 4.09 8.91 -6.71
C ALA A 32 5.50 9.51 -6.84
N THR A 33 6.48 8.98 -6.11
CA THR A 33 7.88 9.40 -6.24
C THR A 33 8.49 8.92 -7.55
N LEU A 34 8.26 7.67 -7.96
CA LEU A 34 8.74 7.12 -9.23
C LEU A 34 8.15 7.84 -10.44
N LEU A 35 6.91 8.32 -10.31
CA LEU A 35 6.23 9.12 -11.33
C LEU A 35 6.59 10.61 -11.29
N GLY A 36 7.46 11.02 -10.37
CA GLY A 36 7.88 12.42 -10.24
C GLY A 36 6.80 13.37 -9.73
N LEU A 37 5.77 12.85 -9.06
CA LEU A 37 4.66 13.66 -8.51
C LEU A 37 5.04 14.30 -7.17
N ILE A 38 5.97 13.70 -6.43
CA ILE A 38 6.52 14.23 -5.19
C ILE A 38 8.05 14.09 -5.16
N SER A 39 8.72 14.92 -4.37
CA SER A 39 10.17 14.82 -4.15
C SER A 39 10.52 13.64 -3.23
N ILE A 40 11.76 13.15 -3.35
CA ILE A 40 12.29 12.07 -2.51
C ILE A 40 12.23 12.43 -1.02
N SER A 41 12.61 13.67 -0.66
CA SER A 41 12.59 14.13 0.72
C SER A 41 11.17 14.10 1.30
N ARG A 42 10.17 14.53 0.51
CA ARG A 42 8.76 14.45 0.90
C ARG A 42 8.31 12.99 1.03
N ALA A 43 8.74 12.13 0.12
CA ALA A 43 8.42 10.71 0.16
C ALA A 43 8.95 10.04 1.44
N PHE A 44 10.19 10.34 1.83
CA PHE A 44 10.78 9.83 3.07
C PHE A 44 9.98 10.26 4.30
N ILE A 45 9.64 11.56 4.40
CA ILE A 45 8.81 12.08 5.51
C ILE A 45 7.43 11.40 5.53
N TYR A 46 6.82 11.20 4.36
CA TYR A 46 5.51 10.55 4.24
C TYR A 46 5.56 9.10 4.72
N ILE A 47 6.54 8.31 4.25
CA ILE A 47 6.69 6.91 4.63
C ILE A 47 6.94 6.78 6.13
N LEU A 48 7.83 7.62 6.70
CA LEU A 48 8.09 7.61 8.13
C LEU A 48 6.83 7.94 8.93
N ALA A 49 6.10 9.01 8.56
CA ALA A 49 4.87 9.39 9.23
C ALA A 49 3.78 8.31 9.13
N GLN A 50 3.69 7.62 7.99
CA GLN A 50 2.75 6.50 7.79
C GLN A 50 3.09 5.32 8.69
N CYS A 51 4.37 4.94 8.79
CA CYS A 51 4.83 3.87 9.68
C CYS A 51 4.61 4.23 11.16
N VAL A 52 4.97 5.44 11.58
CA VAL A 52 4.73 5.92 12.96
C VAL A 52 3.24 5.93 13.27
N GLY A 53 2.40 6.45 12.38
CA GLY A 53 0.95 6.45 12.54
C GLY A 53 0.36 5.04 12.67
N ALA A 54 0.87 4.08 11.90
CA ALA A 54 0.45 2.69 11.99
C ALA A 54 0.84 2.03 13.32
N VAL A 55 2.03 2.31 13.85
CA VAL A 55 2.45 1.87 15.19
C VAL A 55 1.56 2.46 16.27
N LEU A 56 1.29 3.77 16.23
CA LEU A 56 0.40 4.45 17.17
C LEU A 56 -1.02 3.90 17.10
N GLY A 57 -1.54 3.63 15.90
CA GLY A 57 -2.84 2.99 15.71
C GLY A 57 -2.91 1.59 16.31
N ALA A 58 -1.85 0.78 16.13
CA ALA A 58 -1.76 -0.55 16.74
C ALA A 58 -1.66 -0.49 18.27
N LEU A 59 -0.92 0.47 18.84
CA LEU A 59 -0.86 0.71 20.29
C LEU A 59 -2.22 1.14 20.85
N ALA A 60 -2.91 2.06 20.18
CA ALA A 60 -4.24 2.51 20.57
C ALA A 60 -5.25 1.35 20.54
N LEU A 61 -5.20 0.49 19.51
CA LEU A 61 -6.04 -0.70 19.45
C LEU A 61 -5.73 -1.65 20.61
N LYS A 62 -4.45 -1.93 20.88
CA LYS A 62 -4.01 -2.79 21.99
C LYS A 62 -4.49 -2.29 23.35
N ALA A 63 -4.54 -0.98 23.56
CA ALA A 63 -5.01 -0.38 24.81
C ALA A 63 -6.51 -0.57 25.06
N VAL A 64 -7.32 -0.73 24.00
CA VAL A 64 -8.78 -0.82 24.09
C VAL A 64 -9.28 -2.26 24.08
N VAL A 65 -8.56 -3.19 23.43
CA VAL A 65 -9.00 -4.58 23.27
C VAL A 65 -8.46 -5.49 24.38
N SER A 66 -9.24 -6.51 24.73
CA SER A 66 -8.74 -7.56 25.63
C SER A 66 -7.65 -8.41 24.98
N SER A 67 -6.81 -9.05 25.78
CA SER A 67 -5.74 -9.94 25.29
C SER A 67 -6.27 -11.09 24.42
N LYS A 68 -7.51 -11.54 24.65
CA LYS A 68 -8.16 -12.56 23.80
C LYS A 68 -8.41 -12.04 22.39
N ILE A 69 -8.89 -10.80 22.25
CA ILE A 69 -9.13 -10.15 20.95
C ILE A 69 -7.79 -9.82 20.27
N GLU A 70 -6.81 -9.34 21.02
CA GLU A 70 -5.44 -9.12 20.53
C GLU A 70 -4.86 -10.40 19.90
N GLN A 71 -5.02 -11.55 20.57
CA GLN A 71 -4.52 -12.82 20.05
C GLN A 71 -5.31 -13.32 18.85
N ALA A 72 -6.65 -13.19 18.86
CA ALA A 72 -7.52 -13.67 17.80
C ALA A 72 -7.35 -12.90 16.47
N PHE A 73 -7.16 -11.58 16.55
CA PHE A 73 -7.09 -10.73 15.34
C PHE A 73 -5.69 -10.19 15.07
N SER A 74 -4.70 -10.53 15.90
CA SER A 74 -3.32 -10.05 15.79
C SER A 74 -3.18 -8.53 15.64
N LEU A 75 -4.03 -7.75 16.34
CA LEU A 75 -4.15 -6.29 16.18
C LEU A 75 -4.39 -5.83 14.73
N GLY A 76 -5.03 -6.69 13.95
CA GLY A 76 -5.23 -6.50 12.52
C GLY A 76 -3.96 -6.64 11.70
N GLY A 77 -2.84 -7.16 12.21
CA GLY A 77 -1.58 -7.34 11.49
C GLY A 77 -1.68 -8.21 10.24
N CYS A 78 -0.70 -8.09 9.35
CA CYS A 78 -0.61 -8.92 8.15
C CYS A 78 0.06 -10.26 8.49
N THR A 79 -0.58 -11.36 8.12
CA THR A 79 -0.13 -12.72 8.46
C THR A 79 -0.22 -13.64 7.24
N LEU A 80 0.88 -14.32 6.93
CA LEU A 80 0.92 -15.38 5.91
C LEU A 80 0.55 -16.73 6.50
N THR A 81 1.18 -17.07 7.63
CA THR A 81 1.03 -18.38 8.29
C THR A 81 0.91 -18.22 9.80
N VAL A 82 0.19 -19.15 10.42
CA VAL A 82 0.10 -19.31 11.87
C VAL A 82 0.36 -20.75 12.25
N ILE A 83 0.83 -20.95 13.48
CA ILE A 83 0.97 -22.28 14.07
C ILE A 83 -0.36 -22.64 14.72
N ALA A 84 -0.94 -23.76 14.32
CA ALA A 84 -2.21 -24.28 14.85
C ALA A 84 -2.02 -25.69 15.42
N PRO A 85 -2.87 -26.12 16.38
CA PRO A 85 -2.88 -27.50 16.84
C PRO A 85 -3.22 -28.46 15.70
N GLY A 86 -2.45 -29.54 15.56
CA GLY A 86 -2.69 -30.61 14.58
C GLY A 86 -2.70 -32.00 15.24
N PRO A 87 -3.11 -33.04 14.49
CA PRO A 87 -3.26 -34.40 15.03
C PRO A 87 -1.96 -35.00 15.60
N ASN A 88 -0.81 -34.61 15.05
CA ASN A 88 0.51 -35.14 15.40
C ASN A 88 1.44 -34.05 15.98
N GLY A 89 0.87 -32.99 16.54
CA GLY A 89 1.61 -31.81 17.03
C GLY A 89 1.28 -30.53 16.27
N PRO A 90 1.99 -29.42 16.56
CA PRO A 90 1.73 -28.14 15.92
C PRO A 90 1.99 -28.19 14.41
N ILE A 91 1.05 -27.67 13.63
CA ILE A 91 1.16 -27.57 12.16
C ILE A 91 1.12 -26.10 11.73
N THR A 92 1.89 -25.77 10.70
CA THR A 92 1.83 -24.45 10.06
C THR A 92 0.68 -24.43 9.06
N VAL A 93 -0.28 -23.53 9.27
CA VAL A 93 -1.41 -23.30 8.36
C VAL A 93 -1.35 -21.88 7.82
N GLY A 94 -1.64 -21.71 6.53
CA GLY A 94 -1.61 -20.41 5.89
C GLY A 94 -1.43 -20.49 4.39
N LEU A 95 -0.93 -19.39 3.83
CA LEU A 95 -0.59 -19.26 2.42
C LEU A 95 0.92 -19.40 2.23
N GLU A 96 1.33 -20.12 1.18
CA GLU A 96 2.75 -20.28 0.85
C GLU A 96 3.38 -18.92 0.47
N THR A 97 4.63 -18.71 0.86
CA THR A 97 5.37 -17.45 0.62
C THR A 97 5.34 -17.01 -0.83
N GLY A 98 5.57 -17.93 -1.79
CA GLY A 98 5.54 -17.61 -3.21
C GLY A 98 4.15 -17.17 -3.69
N GLN A 99 3.09 -17.83 -3.23
CA GLN A 99 1.71 -17.47 -3.55
C GLN A 99 1.34 -16.10 -2.96
N ALA A 100 1.74 -15.85 -1.70
CA ALA A 100 1.52 -14.58 -1.03
C ALA A 100 2.25 -13.43 -1.73
N LEU A 101 3.50 -13.65 -2.17
CA LEU A 101 4.27 -12.66 -2.91
C LEU A 101 3.58 -12.28 -4.22
N TRP A 102 3.14 -13.26 -5.02
CA TRP A 102 2.41 -12.98 -6.25
C TRP A 102 1.10 -12.25 -6.01
N LEU A 103 0.39 -12.62 -4.94
CA LEU A 103 -0.86 -11.96 -4.57
C LEU A 103 -0.63 -10.49 -4.16
N GLU A 104 0.40 -10.20 -3.37
CA GLU A 104 0.81 -8.83 -3.04
C GLU A 104 1.15 -8.02 -4.30
N ILE A 105 1.92 -8.60 -5.23
CA ILE A 105 2.32 -7.93 -6.48
C ILE A 105 1.08 -7.57 -7.31
N ILE A 106 0.22 -8.55 -7.58
CA ILE A 106 -0.93 -8.39 -8.47
C ILE A 106 -1.96 -7.43 -7.86
N CYS A 107 -2.34 -7.65 -6.59
CA CYS A 107 -3.31 -6.78 -5.93
C CYS A 107 -2.79 -5.35 -5.79
N THR A 108 -1.50 -5.17 -5.44
CA THR A 108 -0.91 -3.83 -5.35
C THR A 108 -0.86 -3.15 -6.71
N PHE A 109 -0.55 -3.87 -7.80
CA PHE A 109 -0.56 -3.30 -9.14
C PHE A 109 -1.95 -2.81 -9.53
N VAL A 110 -3.00 -3.61 -9.32
CA VAL A 110 -4.39 -3.22 -9.59
C VAL A 110 -4.81 -2.03 -8.72
N PHE A 111 -4.42 -2.03 -7.44
CA PHE A 111 -4.66 -0.91 -6.54
C PHE A 111 -3.97 0.38 -7.03
N LEU A 112 -2.71 0.31 -7.47
CA LEU A 112 -1.98 1.44 -8.03
C LEU A 112 -2.61 1.93 -9.33
N PHE A 113 -3.02 1.01 -10.20
CA PHE A 113 -3.71 1.35 -11.44
C PHE A 113 -4.97 2.18 -11.16
N ALA A 114 -5.87 1.69 -10.29
CA ALA A 114 -7.06 2.46 -9.94
C ALA A 114 -6.71 3.78 -9.24
N SER A 115 -5.81 3.76 -8.26
CA SER A 115 -5.55 4.92 -7.40
C SER A 115 -4.84 6.04 -8.14
N ILE A 116 -3.80 5.74 -8.92
CA ILE A 116 -3.02 6.76 -9.60
C ILE A 116 -3.82 7.39 -10.74
N TRP A 117 -4.45 6.59 -11.60
CA TRP A 117 -5.20 7.11 -12.74
C TRP A 117 -6.45 7.89 -12.33
N ILE A 118 -7.07 7.56 -11.19
CA ILE A 118 -8.29 8.25 -10.73
C ILE A 118 -7.95 9.46 -9.87
N ALA A 119 -6.93 9.38 -9.01
CA ALA A 119 -6.60 10.46 -8.08
C ALA A 119 -5.61 11.50 -8.63
N PHE A 120 -4.63 11.08 -9.44
CA PHE A 120 -3.53 11.95 -9.86
C PHE A 120 -3.65 12.46 -11.31
N ASP A 121 -4.50 11.86 -12.15
CA ASP A 121 -4.92 12.49 -13.42
C ASP A 121 -5.91 13.62 -13.10
N HIS A 122 -5.47 14.87 -13.29
CA HIS A 122 -6.25 16.06 -12.96
C HIS A 122 -7.55 16.14 -13.76
N ARG A 123 -7.57 15.64 -14.99
CA ARG A 123 -8.77 15.62 -15.84
C ARG A 123 -9.81 14.69 -15.24
N GLN A 124 -9.41 13.48 -14.86
CA GLN A 124 -10.30 12.49 -14.27
C GLN A 124 -10.77 12.91 -12.88
N ALA A 125 -9.84 13.31 -12.00
CA ALA A 125 -10.18 13.71 -10.65
C ALA A 125 -11.13 14.92 -10.62
N LYS A 126 -10.96 15.89 -11.54
CA LYS A 126 -11.86 17.04 -11.68
C LYS A 126 -13.21 16.66 -12.26
N ALA A 127 -13.24 15.77 -13.26
CA ALA A 127 -14.49 15.32 -13.90
C ALA A 127 -15.38 14.52 -12.94
N LEU A 128 -14.78 13.62 -12.16
CA LEU A 128 -15.50 12.80 -11.18
C LEU A 128 -15.86 13.58 -9.91
N GLY A 129 -15.02 14.54 -9.53
CA GLY A 129 -15.11 15.19 -8.23
C GLY A 129 -14.60 14.30 -7.10
N ARG A 130 -14.46 14.92 -5.94
CA ARG A 130 -13.67 14.35 -4.84
C ARG A 130 -14.32 13.15 -4.14
N ILE A 131 -15.64 13.18 -3.96
CA ILE A 131 -16.36 12.12 -3.26
C ILE A 131 -16.30 10.80 -4.07
N PRO A 132 -16.61 10.77 -5.38
CA PRO A 132 -16.48 9.55 -6.18
C PRO A 132 -15.05 9.01 -6.24
N VAL A 133 -14.04 9.89 -6.36
CA VAL A 133 -12.62 9.46 -6.31
C VAL A 133 -12.31 8.69 -5.03
N CYS A 134 -12.70 9.23 -3.87
CA CYS A 134 -12.46 8.57 -2.58
C CYS A 134 -13.22 7.23 -2.46
N LEU A 135 -14.47 7.20 -2.92
CA LEU A 135 -15.30 6.00 -2.91
C LEU A 135 -14.70 4.90 -3.79
N ILE A 136 -14.21 5.23 -4.99
CA ILE A 136 -13.62 4.25 -5.89
C ILE A 136 -12.34 3.68 -5.30
N ILE A 137 -11.45 4.52 -4.75
CA ILE A 137 -10.20 4.04 -4.15
C ILE A 137 -10.47 3.14 -2.94
N GLY A 138 -11.36 3.56 -2.04
CA GLY A 138 -11.77 2.73 -0.92
C GLY A 138 -12.44 1.43 -1.36
N GLY A 139 -13.30 1.49 -2.39
CA GLY A 139 -14.00 0.36 -2.96
C GLY A 139 -13.07 -0.67 -3.58
N VAL A 140 -12.09 -0.22 -4.38
CA VAL A 140 -11.05 -1.10 -4.95
C VAL A 140 -10.24 -1.75 -3.86
N LEU A 141 -9.79 -1.01 -2.84
CA LEU A 141 -9.00 -1.56 -1.75
C LEU A 141 -9.80 -2.61 -0.96
N GLY A 142 -11.07 -2.31 -0.62
CA GLY A 142 -11.96 -3.27 0.03
C GLY A 142 -12.21 -4.51 -0.82
N LEU A 143 -12.47 -4.34 -2.11
CA LEU A 143 -12.70 -5.44 -3.06
C LEU A 143 -11.45 -6.35 -3.19
N LEU A 144 -10.26 -5.78 -3.32
CA LEU A 144 -9.02 -6.55 -3.40
C LEU A 144 -8.76 -7.36 -2.13
N VAL A 145 -9.01 -6.77 -0.96
CA VAL A 145 -8.93 -7.52 0.30
C VAL A 145 -9.95 -8.66 0.30
N PHE A 146 -11.20 -8.39 -0.08
CA PHE A 146 -12.25 -9.43 -0.18
C PHE A 146 -11.84 -10.57 -1.10
N ILE A 147 -11.41 -10.26 -2.33
CA ILE A 147 -10.95 -11.26 -3.30
C ILE A 147 -9.79 -12.06 -2.72
N SER A 148 -8.77 -11.38 -2.16
CA SER A 148 -7.60 -12.04 -1.60
C SER A 148 -7.96 -13.05 -0.50
N THR A 149 -8.88 -12.69 0.41
CA THR A 149 -9.28 -13.56 1.52
C THR A 149 -10.22 -14.66 1.08
N THR A 150 -11.16 -14.37 0.18
CA THR A 150 -12.22 -15.30 -0.22
C THR A 150 -11.73 -16.31 -1.26
N VAL A 151 -10.92 -15.87 -2.23
CA VAL A 151 -10.39 -16.75 -3.28
C VAL A 151 -9.32 -17.69 -2.74
N THR A 152 -8.44 -17.22 -1.86
CA THR A 152 -7.45 -18.11 -1.24
C THR A 152 -8.10 -19.04 -0.21
N ALA A 153 -9.08 -18.54 0.56
CA ALA A 153 -9.80 -19.27 1.61
C ALA A 153 -8.89 -20.04 2.59
N LYS A 154 -7.63 -19.60 2.75
CA LYS A 154 -6.64 -20.28 3.59
C LYS A 154 -6.78 -19.80 5.03
N LYS A 155 -7.03 -20.74 5.94
CA LYS A 155 -6.98 -20.48 7.39
C LYS A 155 -5.56 -20.03 7.77
N GLY A 156 -5.47 -18.99 8.60
CA GLY A 156 -4.18 -18.43 9.02
C GLY A 156 -3.65 -17.31 8.13
N TYR A 157 -4.24 -17.10 6.95
CA TYR A 157 -3.92 -15.96 6.08
C TYR A 157 -4.85 -14.78 6.39
N ALA A 158 -4.27 -13.60 6.63
CA ALA A 158 -5.03 -12.40 6.99
C ALA A 158 -5.57 -11.60 5.79
N GLY A 159 -5.25 -12.01 4.56
CA GLY A 159 -5.51 -11.23 3.36
C GLY A 159 -4.32 -10.38 2.96
N VAL A 160 -4.42 -9.76 1.78
CA VAL A 160 -3.35 -8.97 1.22
C VAL A 160 -3.13 -7.69 2.03
N GLY A 161 -1.87 -7.33 2.24
CA GLY A 161 -1.43 -6.13 2.93
C GLY A 161 -1.59 -4.88 2.06
N MET A 162 -0.99 -4.85 0.85
CA MET A 162 -0.93 -3.72 -0.08
C MET A 162 -0.38 -2.39 0.50
N ASN A 163 0.01 -2.40 1.78
CA ASN A 163 0.41 -1.25 2.56
C ASN A 163 1.44 -1.69 3.61
N PRO A 164 2.73 -1.44 3.37
CA PRO A 164 3.79 -1.83 4.30
C PRO A 164 3.63 -1.21 5.69
N ALA A 165 3.15 0.04 5.80
CA ALA A 165 2.90 0.68 7.09
C ALA A 165 1.82 -0.07 7.90
N ARG A 166 0.72 -0.46 7.23
CA ARG A 166 -0.38 -1.26 7.80
C ARG A 166 0.08 -2.65 8.28
N CYS A 167 1.16 -3.19 7.72
CA CYS A 167 1.73 -4.47 8.16
C CYS A 167 2.74 -4.29 9.28
N ILE A 168 3.67 -3.33 9.18
CA ILE A 168 4.74 -3.16 10.17
C ILE A 168 4.25 -2.63 11.52
N GLY A 169 3.22 -1.78 11.55
CA GLY A 169 2.69 -1.21 12.79
C GLY A 169 2.31 -2.28 13.83
N PRO A 170 1.35 -3.16 13.51
CA PRO A 170 1.00 -4.29 14.38
C PRO A 170 2.16 -5.26 14.63
N ALA A 171 3.05 -5.48 13.64
CA ALA A 171 4.20 -6.37 13.79
C ALA A 171 5.19 -5.88 14.86
N LEU A 172 5.45 -4.57 14.91
CA LEU A 172 6.30 -3.96 15.95
C LEU A 172 5.65 -4.00 17.33
N VAL A 173 4.33 -3.83 17.42
CA VAL A 173 3.61 -3.73 18.71
C VAL A 173 3.31 -5.09 19.33
N ARG A 174 2.89 -6.06 18.51
CA ARG A 174 2.48 -7.39 18.96
C ARG A 174 3.61 -8.41 18.84
N GLY A 175 4.40 -8.34 17.76
CA GLY A 175 5.42 -9.33 17.45
C GLY A 175 4.87 -10.72 17.13
N GLY A 176 5.73 -11.73 17.30
CA GLY A 176 5.44 -13.14 17.05
C GLY A 176 5.30 -13.44 15.56
N HIS A 177 4.28 -14.23 15.19
CA HIS A 177 4.05 -14.71 13.82
C HIS A 177 3.89 -13.59 12.77
N LEU A 178 3.64 -12.34 13.17
CA LEU A 178 3.57 -11.20 12.25
C LEU A 178 4.92 -10.87 11.58
N TRP A 179 6.03 -11.39 12.13
CA TRP A 179 7.36 -11.27 11.55
C TRP A 179 7.69 -12.39 10.57
N ASN A 180 6.91 -13.48 10.57
CA ASN A 180 7.13 -14.60 9.65
C ASN A 180 6.90 -14.11 8.22
N GLU A 181 7.94 -14.20 7.38
CA GLU A 181 7.89 -13.78 5.98
C GLU A 181 7.45 -12.31 5.78
N HIS A 182 7.70 -11.45 6.78
CA HIS A 182 7.24 -10.06 6.77
C HIS A 182 7.77 -9.25 5.57
N TRP A 183 8.94 -9.63 5.05
CA TRP A 183 9.56 -9.01 3.88
C TRP A 183 8.64 -9.05 2.64
N VAL A 184 7.73 -10.02 2.54
CA VAL A 184 6.76 -10.14 1.43
C VAL A 184 5.88 -8.89 1.32
N PHE A 185 5.48 -8.31 2.46
CA PHE A 185 4.65 -7.09 2.52
C PHE A 185 5.40 -5.82 2.12
N TRP A 186 6.71 -5.90 1.93
CA TRP A 186 7.54 -4.81 1.43
C TRP A 186 7.98 -5.06 -0.01
N ALA A 187 8.53 -6.25 -0.28
CA ALA A 187 9.04 -6.63 -1.58
C ALA A 187 7.93 -6.72 -2.63
N GLY A 188 6.81 -7.39 -2.32
CA GLY A 188 5.69 -7.54 -3.25
C GLY A 188 5.14 -6.19 -3.72
N PRO A 189 4.76 -5.29 -2.79
CA PRO A 189 4.28 -3.97 -3.17
C PRO A 189 5.33 -3.08 -3.85
N ALA A 190 6.62 -3.20 -3.49
CA ALA A 190 7.71 -2.46 -4.15
C ALA A 190 7.90 -2.91 -5.61
N ILE A 191 7.88 -4.23 -5.86
CA ILE A 191 7.93 -4.79 -7.22
C ILE A 191 6.73 -4.29 -8.04
N ALA A 192 5.53 -4.26 -7.45
CA ALA A 192 4.35 -3.71 -8.11
C ALA A 192 4.48 -2.22 -8.46
N CYS A 193 5.13 -1.41 -7.62
CA CYS A 193 5.41 -0.01 -7.92
C CYS A 193 6.33 0.14 -9.14
N VAL A 194 7.39 -0.67 -9.21
CA VAL A 194 8.31 -0.66 -10.36
C VAL A 194 7.60 -1.14 -11.62
N ALA A 195 6.83 -2.23 -11.54
CA ALA A 195 6.04 -2.73 -12.66
C ALA A 195 5.03 -1.69 -13.16
N PHE A 196 4.34 -0.99 -12.25
CA PHE A 196 3.41 0.08 -12.58
C PHE A 196 4.12 1.27 -13.24
N TYR A 197 5.28 1.67 -12.73
CA TYR A 197 6.10 2.71 -13.36
C TYR A 197 6.48 2.33 -14.79
N LEU A 198 6.98 1.11 -15.01
CA LEU A 198 7.31 0.62 -16.36
C LEU A 198 6.08 0.60 -17.27
N TYR A 199 4.93 0.17 -16.76
CA TYR A 199 3.65 0.24 -17.47
C TYR A 199 3.32 1.67 -17.93
N THR A 200 3.52 2.68 -17.07
CA THR A 200 3.26 4.08 -17.46
C THR A 200 4.18 4.58 -18.58
N LYS A 201 5.37 3.98 -18.78
CA LYS A 201 6.27 4.35 -19.88
C LYS A 201 5.84 3.80 -21.23
N ILE A 202 4.98 2.78 -21.24
CA ILE A 202 4.40 2.22 -22.47
C ILE A 202 3.29 3.13 -22.99
N ILE A 203 2.61 3.86 -22.11
CA ILE A 203 1.51 4.75 -22.48
C ILE A 203 2.07 6.09 -23.00
N PRO A 204 1.58 6.60 -24.14
CA PRO A 204 1.98 7.91 -24.65
C PRO A 204 1.76 9.00 -23.60
N HIS A 205 2.80 9.81 -23.35
CA HIS A 205 2.79 10.87 -22.33
C HIS A 205 1.60 11.86 -22.44
N GLN A 206 1.07 12.04 -23.64
CA GLN A 206 -0.09 12.90 -23.92
C GLN A 206 -1.39 12.43 -23.25
N HIS A 207 -1.44 11.20 -22.73
CA HIS A 207 -2.62 10.65 -22.07
C HIS A 207 -2.58 10.75 -20.53
N PHE A 208 -1.44 11.08 -19.92
CA PHE A 208 -1.32 11.25 -18.47
C PHE A 208 -1.06 12.71 -18.09
N HIS A 209 -2.11 13.40 -17.64
CA HIS A 209 -2.05 14.81 -17.23
C HIS A 209 -1.89 14.94 -15.72
N ALA A 210 -0.65 14.73 -15.26
CA ALA A 210 -0.26 15.04 -13.89
C ALA A 210 0.73 16.21 -13.87
N GLN A 211 0.54 17.16 -12.95
CA GLN A 211 1.55 18.18 -12.69
C GLN A 211 2.74 17.52 -11.96
N GLY A 212 3.78 17.20 -12.73
CA GLY A 212 5.04 16.70 -12.18
C GLY A 212 5.77 17.76 -11.36
N TYR A 213 6.53 17.31 -10.37
CA TYR A 213 7.42 18.16 -9.57
C TYR A 213 8.61 18.61 -10.43
N LYS A 214 8.95 19.91 -10.39
CA LYS A 214 10.01 20.52 -11.24
C LYS A 214 11.40 19.88 -11.08
N HIS A 215 11.66 19.20 -9.97
CA HIS A 215 12.90 18.46 -9.70
C HIS A 215 12.60 16.99 -9.41
N ASP A 216 12.16 16.26 -10.43
CA ASP A 216 11.88 14.82 -10.37
C ASP A 216 13.14 14.01 -9.98
N PHE A 217 12.96 12.83 -9.38
CA PHE A 217 14.00 11.85 -9.03
C PHE A 217 14.99 11.66 -10.17
N PHE A 218 14.52 11.50 -11.40
CA PHE A 218 15.38 11.33 -12.56
C PHE A 218 16.12 12.61 -12.96
N GLY A 219 15.55 13.79 -12.68
CA GLY A 219 16.25 15.07 -12.86
C GLY A 219 17.41 15.22 -11.88
N ILE A 220 17.19 14.85 -10.61
CA ILE A 220 18.24 14.84 -9.59
C ILE A 220 19.28 13.76 -9.88
N LEU A 221 18.86 12.56 -10.26
CA LEU A 221 19.76 11.47 -10.61
C LEU A 221 20.59 11.79 -11.85
N LYS A 222 19.99 12.41 -12.89
CA LYS A 222 20.73 12.90 -14.06
C LYS A 222 21.74 13.98 -13.70
N ALA A 223 21.35 14.94 -12.84
CA ALA A 223 22.24 15.99 -12.35
C ALA A 223 23.40 15.41 -11.50
N LEU A 224 23.14 14.39 -10.68
CA LEU A 224 24.16 13.72 -9.85
C LEU A 224 25.09 12.82 -10.65
N ILE A 225 24.61 12.19 -11.73
CA ILE A 225 25.40 11.33 -12.62
C ILE A 225 26.11 12.16 -13.71
N GLY A 226 25.88 13.48 -13.79
CA GLY A 226 26.52 14.36 -14.76
C GLY A 226 26.09 14.12 -16.21
N VAL A 227 24.92 13.51 -16.43
CA VAL A 227 24.35 13.31 -17.77
C VAL A 227 23.55 14.56 -18.15
N ASP A 228 24.23 15.69 -18.23
CA ASP A 228 23.75 16.83 -18.98
C ASP A 228 24.01 16.53 -20.47
N GLY A 229 23.08 15.80 -21.07
CA GLY A 229 22.99 15.69 -22.52
C GLY A 229 22.66 17.08 -23.06
N GLY A 230 23.71 17.81 -23.43
CA GLY A 230 23.59 19.11 -24.06
C GLY A 230 22.75 19.05 -25.32
N LEU A 231 21.57 19.65 -25.27
CA LEU A 231 20.87 20.20 -26.43
C LEU A 231 20.30 21.56 -26.03
N ALA A 232 21.23 22.49 -25.76
CA ALA A 232 20.99 23.90 -26.01
C ALA A 232 21.47 24.20 -27.44
N LYS A 233 20.54 24.11 -28.39
CA LYS A 233 20.35 24.99 -29.55
C LYS A 233 19.16 24.48 -30.36
#